data_AF-A0A6G6YR15-F1
#
_entry.id   AF-A0A6G6YR15-F1
#
_cell.length_a   1.000
_cell.length_b   1.000
_cell.length_c   1.000
_cell.angle_alpha   90.00
_cell.angle_beta   90.00
_cell.angle_gamma   90.00
#
_symmetry.space_group_name_H-M   'P 1'
#
loop_
_entity.id
_entity.type
_entity.pdbx_description
1 polymer ?
#
loop_
_entity_poly.entity_id
_entity_poly.type
_entity_poly.pdbx_seq_one_letter_code
_entity_poly.pdbx_strand_id
1 'polypeptide(L)'
;MKTSTQTPLQSAVAAINAKLLSLRSELRETSARIVDLEKSGIRPATTEPHDRLKQEARSLVNGASYKPAAVSADHPAIRYEQERRRQEVLKLAVEQAEQDAALASADLGREILATHDAEIKAKHRERALTLIKLMRLNDQIEEFRATLMECGAAVAHPLDGHTAKLFGITSQPSASAAGLRRYLDACVAAGVITKKELA
;
A
#
# COMPACT_ATOMS: atom_id res chain seq x y z
N MET A 1 -4.74 -4.97 -28.72
CA MET A 1 -4.14 -4.18 -27.62
C MET A 1 -5.18 -3.15 -27.17
N LYS A 2 -5.76 -3.29 -25.97
CA LYS A 2 -6.61 -2.24 -25.41
C LYS A 2 -5.67 -1.13 -24.92
N THR A 3 -5.68 0.01 -25.58
CA THR A 3 -5.10 1.24 -25.04
C THR A 3 -5.84 1.55 -23.75
N SER A 4 -5.19 1.30 -22.62
CA SER A 4 -5.66 1.74 -21.31
C SER A 4 -5.67 3.27 -21.32
N THR A 5 -6.81 3.88 -21.57
CA THR A 5 -7.03 5.30 -21.32
C THR A 5 -6.77 5.53 -19.83
N GLN A 6 -5.69 6.24 -19.51
CA GLN A 6 -5.39 6.60 -18.13
C GLN A 6 -6.58 7.37 -17.54
N THR A 7 -7.04 6.97 -16.37
CA THR A 7 -8.11 7.70 -15.69
C THR A 7 -7.56 9.05 -15.19
N PRO A 8 -8.41 10.08 -15.02
CA PRO A 8 -7.97 11.38 -14.50
C PRO A 8 -7.18 11.25 -13.18
N LEU A 9 -7.53 10.27 -12.34
CA LEU A 9 -6.87 9.99 -11.07
C LEU A 9 -5.50 9.32 -11.26
N GLN A 10 -5.36 8.41 -12.24
CA GLN A 10 -4.04 7.86 -12.63
C GLN A 10 -3.10 8.96 -13.13
N SER A 11 -3.59 9.89 -13.94
CA SER A 11 -2.81 11.03 -14.40
C SER A 11 -2.45 11.98 -13.26
N ALA A 12 -3.35 12.21 -12.29
CA ALA A 12 -3.08 13.02 -11.11
C ALA A 12 -1.99 12.41 -10.21
N VAL A 13 -2.07 11.09 -9.93
CA VAL A 13 -1.02 10.37 -9.17
C VAL A 13 0.33 10.44 -9.89
N ALA A 14 0.34 10.26 -11.22
CA ALA A 14 1.57 10.39 -12.00
C ALA A 14 2.18 11.80 -11.92
N ALA A 15 1.34 12.85 -11.97
CA ALA A 15 1.77 14.24 -11.83
C ALA A 15 2.36 14.53 -10.44
N ILE A 16 1.72 14.05 -9.37
CA ILE A 16 2.23 14.18 -7.98
C ILE A 16 3.59 13.49 -7.85
N ASN A 17 3.71 12.26 -8.36
CA ASN A 17 4.97 11.51 -8.32
C ASN A 17 6.09 12.20 -9.12
N ALA A 18 5.78 12.76 -10.29
CA ALA A 18 6.73 13.53 -11.08
C ALA A 18 7.20 14.79 -10.33
N LYS A 19 6.27 15.50 -9.68
CA LYS A 19 6.60 16.67 -8.86
C LYS A 19 7.48 16.32 -7.67
N LEU A 20 7.18 15.23 -6.98
CA LEU A 20 7.95 14.71 -5.86
C LEU A 20 9.38 14.33 -6.28
N LEU A 21 9.55 13.71 -7.46
CA LEU A 21 10.87 13.43 -8.02
C LEU A 21 11.67 14.71 -8.29
N SER A 22 11.03 15.72 -8.87
CA SER A 22 11.63 17.04 -9.12
C SER A 22 12.07 17.72 -7.81
N LEU A 23 11.21 17.76 -6.79
CA LEU A 23 11.55 18.34 -5.48
C LEU A 23 12.72 17.62 -4.81
N ARG A 24 12.76 16.28 -4.87
CA ARG A 24 13.89 15.49 -4.35
C ARG A 24 15.19 15.76 -5.11
N SER A 25 15.13 15.95 -6.43
CA SER A 25 16.31 16.34 -7.22
C SER A 25 16.83 17.71 -6.80
N GLU A 26 15.95 18.71 -6.71
CA GLU A 26 16.31 20.05 -6.27
C GLU A 26 16.89 20.05 -4.85
N LEU A 27 16.36 19.22 -3.94
CA LEU A 27 16.89 19.09 -2.58
C LEU A 27 18.32 18.54 -2.57
N ARG A 28 18.63 17.55 -3.44
CA ARG A 28 19.99 17.01 -3.56
C ARG A 28 20.96 18.07 -4.09
N GLU A 29 20.57 18.80 -5.14
CA GLU A 29 21.39 19.87 -5.72
C GLU A 29 21.65 21.00 -4.71
N THR A 30 20.60 21.45 -4.02
CA THR A 30 20.68 22.48 -2.97
C THR A 30 21.61 22.03 -1.86
N SER A 31 21.49 20.77 -1.42
CA SER A 31 22.35 20.19 -0.39
C SER A 31 23.82 20.11 -0.83
N ALA A 32 24.09 19.78 -2.10
CA ALA A 32 25.44 19.78 -2.65
C ALA A 32 26.07 21.18 -2.64
N ARG A 33 25.31 22.21 -3.06
CA ARG A 33 25.78 23.61 -3.01
C ARG A 33 26.11 24.08 -1.59
N ILE A 34 25.29 23.68 -0.60
CA ILE A 34 25.55 23.98 0.81
C ILE A 34 26.86 23.36 1.27
N VAL A 35 27.11 22.09 0.94
CA VAL A 35 28.36 21.40 1.27
C VAL A 35 29.57 22.10 0.65
N ASP A 36 29.47 22.56 -0.60
CA ASP A 36 30.56 23.29 -1.25
C ASP A 36 30.83 24.65 -0.58
N LEU A 37 29.78 25.37 -0.16
CA LEU A 37 29.90 26.61 0.62
C LEU A 37 30.50 26.36 2.02
N GLU A 38 30.17 25.25 2.68
CA GLU A 38 30.77 24.89 3.99
C GLU A 38 32.25 24.56 3.86
N LYS A 39 32.66 23.84 2.80
CA LYS A 39 34.08 23.59 2.49
C LYS A 39 34.86 24.89 2.26
N SER A 40 34.20 25.95 1.81
CA SER A 40 34.81 27.28 1.63
C SER A 40 34.95 28.08 2.94
N GLY A 41 34.53 27.51 4.08
CA GLY A 41 34.73 28.10 5.41
C GLY A 41 33.57 28.96 5.94
N ILE A 42 32.45 29.01 5.23
CA ILE A 42 31.27 29.78 5.61
C ILE A 42 30.44 29.01 6.65
N ARG A 43 29.96 29.70 7.68
CA ARG A 43 29.16 29.14 8.79
C ARG A 43 27.83 29.91 8.94
N PRO A 44 26.75 29.27 9.44
CA PRO A 44 25.44 29.91 9.61
C PRO A 44 25.48 31.02 10.67
N ALA A 45 24.77 32.14 10.44
CA ALA A 45 24.63 33.21 11.44
C ALA A 45 23.31 33.14 12.23
N THR A 46 22.18 32.67 11.67
CA THR A 46 20.91 32.58 12.42
C THR A 46 19.85 31.69 11.76
N THR A 47 18.92 31.16 12.56
CA THR A 47 17.73 30.40 12.12
C THR A 47 16.51 31.31 11.94
N GLU A 48 15.87 31.27 10.77
CA GLU A 48 14.62 31.99 10.48
C GLU A 48 13.38 31.32 11.13
N PRO A 49 12.29 32.08 11.37
CA PRO A 49 11.05 31.55 11.96
C PRO A 49 10.28 30.60 11.02
N HIS A 50 9.82 29.49 11.60
CA HIS A 50 9.35 28.28 10.90
C HIS A 50 8.07 28.45 10.06
N ASP A 51 7.17 29.38 10.42
CA ASP A 51 5.85 29.50 9.79
C ASP A 51 5.87 30.07 8.36
N ARG A 52 6.81 30.97 8.06
CA ARG A 52 7.00 31.51 6.70
C ARG A 52 7.46 30.42 5.71
N LEU A 53 8.27 29.48 6.18
CA LEU A 53 8.78 28.36 5.39
C LEU A 53 7.67 27.39 4.96
N LYS A 54 6.66 27.17 5.82
CA LYS A 54 5.51 26.30 5.50
C LYS A 54 4.64 26.87 4.37
N GLN A 55 4.44 28.19 4.34
CA GLN A 55 3.68 28.84 3.27
C GLN A 55 4.42 28.76 1.93
N GLU A 56 5.74 28.96 1.95
CA GLU A 56 6.61 28.81 0.77
C GLU A 56 6.62 27.37 0.25
N ALA A 57 6.71 26.38 1.14
CA ALA A 57 6.65 24.96 0.79
C ALA A 57 5.32 24.59 0.08
N ARG A 58 4.18 25.07 0.60
CA ARG A 58 2.87 24.87 -0.05
C ARG A 58 2.81 25.48 -1.44
N SER A 59 3.40 26.66 -1.63
CA SER A 59 3.44 27.30 -2.95
C SER A 59 4.24 26.48 -3.97
N LEU A 60 5.35 25.86 -3.54
CA LEU A 60 6.18 24.99 -4.38
C LEU A 60 5.46 23.72 -4.82
N VAL A 61 4.67 23.10 -3.93
CA VAL A 61 3.87 21.90 -4.24
C VAL A 61 2.78 22.24 -5.26
N ASN A 62 2.08 23.37 -5.09
CA ASN A 62 1.00 23.82 -5.97
C ASN A 62 1.45 24.42 -7.31
N GLY A 63 2.73 24.31 -7.66
CA GLY A 63 3.24 24.69 -8.98
C GLY A 63 3.79 26.11 -9.11
N ALA A 64 3.87 26.89 -8.03
CA ALA A 64 4.62 28.14 -8.06
C ALA A 64 6.13 27.84 -8.11
N SER A 65 6.86 28.46 -9.03
CA SER A 65 8.33 28.43 -9.04
C SER A 65 8.84 29.29 -7.88
N TYR A 66 9.71 28.71 -7.04
CA TYR A 66 10.39 29.48 -5.99
C TYR A 66 11.19 30.61 -6.64
N LYS A 67 10.82 31.84 -6.32
CA LYS A 67 11.57 33.04 -6.72
C LYS A 67 12.36 33.49 -5.51
N PRO A 68 13.70 33.29 -5.48
CA PRO A 68 14.50 33.85 -4.41
C PRO A 68 14.27 35.37 -4.36
N ALA A 69 14.21 35.93 -3.16
CA ALA A 69 14.18 37.38 -2.99
C ALA A 69 15.40 37.99 -3.72
N ALA A 70 15.20 39.09 -4.45
CA ALA A 70 16.29 39.74 -5.17
C ALA A 70 17.36 40.19 -4.17
N VAL A 71 18.57 39.67 -4.33
CA VAL A 71 19.69 39.92 -3.42
C VAL A 71 20.55 41.03 -3.99
N SER A 72 20.79 42.06 -3.17
CA SER A 72 21.89 42.98 -3.38
C SER A 72 23.14 42.40 -2.72
N ALA A 73 24.22 42.30 -3.51
CA ALA A 73 25.57 41.85 -3.16
C ALA A 73 25.84 40.33 -3.11
N ASP A 74 26.85 39.92 -3.87
CA ASP A 74 27.43 38.57 -4.03
C ASP A 74 28.12 38.01 -2.77
N HIS A 75 27.67 38.38 -1.58
CA HIS A 75 28.32 37.97 -0.34
C HIS A 75 28.09 36.47 -0.06
N PRO A 76 29.14 35.65 0.08
CA PRO A 76 28.99 34.20 0.22
C PRO A 76 28.14 33.75 1.43
N ALA A 77 28.14 34.51 2.53
CA ALA A 77 27.29 34.24 3.69
C ALA A 77 25.78 34.40 3.39
N ILE A 78 25.40 35.40 2.58
CA ILE A 78 24.00 35.63 2.19
C ILE A 78 23.53 34.51 1.26
N ARG A 79 24.39 34.08 0.33
CA ARG A 79 24.12 32.91 -0.54
C ARG A 79 23.93 31.64 0.27
N TYR A 80 24.77 31.42 1.29
CA TYR A 80 24.66 30.25 2.18
C TYR A 80 23.33 30.23 2.96
N GLU A 81 22.93 31.34 3.55
CA GLU A 81 21.65 31.43 4.28
C GLU A 81 20.44 31.18 3.38
N GLN A 82 20.49 31.66 2.13
CA GLN A 82 19.43 31.41 1.15
C GLN A 82 19.33 29.95 0.72
N GLU A 83 20.48 29.29 0.49
CA GLU A 83 20.48 27.87 0.16
C GLU A 83 20.01 27.02 1.36
N ARG A 84 20.38 27.39 2.59
CA ARG A 84 19.85 26.75 3.82
C ARG A 84 18.34 26.92 3.96
N ARG A 85 17.81 28.13 3.75
CA ARG A 85 16.37 28.39 3.74
C ARG A 85 15.69 27.55 2.66
N ARG A 86 16.24 27.55 1.44
CA ARG A 86 15.72 26.76 0.31
C ARG A 86 15.69 25.26 0.67
N GLN A 87 16.72 24.75 1.33
CA GLN A 87 16.78 23.35 1.77
C GLN A 87 15.64 23.04 2.75
N GLU A 88 15.40 23.89 3.75
CA GLU A 88 14.30 23.69 4.72
C GLU A 88 12.91 23.78 4.06
N VAL A 89 12.72 24.73 3.15
CA VAL A 89 11.49 24.84 2.34
C VAL A 89 11.28 23.59 1.47
N LEU A 90 12.34 23.09 0.83
CA LEU A 90 12.28 21.88 0.01
C LEU A 90 11.98 20.62 0.84
N LYS A 91 12.53 20.49 2.05
CA LYS A 91 12.19 19.38 2.96
C LYS A 91 10.70 19.37 3.29
N LEU A 92 10.15 20.52 3.69
CA LEU A 92 8.72 20.67 3.99
C LEU A 92 7.83 20.41 2.76
N ALA A 93 8.29 20.84 1.57
CA ALA A 93 7.57 20.59 0.32
C ALA A 93 7.57 19.10 -0.06
N VAL A 94 8.68 18.38 0.17
CA VAL A 94 8.77 16.92 -0.04
C VAL A 94 7.83 16.19 0.92
N GLU A 95 7.84 16.55 2.21
CA GLU A 95 6.96 15.93 3.21
C GLU A 95 5.48 16.09 2.86
N GLN A 96 5.06 17.30 2.46
CA GLN A 96 3.69 17.54 2.02
C GLN A 96 3.34 16.74 0.76
N ALA A 97 4.22 16.74 -0.25
CA ALA A 97 3.99 16.00 -1.49
C ALA A 97 3.92 14.47 -1.26
N GLU A 98 4.66 13.93 -0.27
CA GLU A 98 4.57 12.52 0.14
C GLU A 98 3.22 12.18 0.77
N GLN A 99 2.69 13.07 1.61
CA GLN A 99 1.34 12.91 2.18
C GLN A 99 0.27 12.93 1.09
N ASP A 100 0.36 13.89 0.16
CA ASP A 100 -0.57 14.01 -0.96
C ASP A 100 -0.50 12.79 -1.89
N ALA A 101 0.72 12.26 -2.14
CA ALA A 101 0.92 11.05 -2.93
C ALA A 101 0.31 9.81 -2.27
N ALA A 102 0.45 9.67 -0.95
CA ALA A 102 -0.14 8.55 -0.21
C ALA A 102 -1.67 8.57 -0.28
N LEU A 103 -2.30 9.75 -0.12
CA LEU A 103 -3.74 9.93 -0.24
C LEU A 103 -4.22 9.64 -1.67
N ALA A 104 -3.58 10.23 -2.67
CA ALA A 104 -3.94 10.02 -4.07
C ALA A 104 -3.77 8.56 -4.51
N SER A 105 -2.74 7.87 -4.01
CA SER A 105 -2.55 6.44 -4.26
C SER A 105 -3.64 5.59 -3.61
N ALA A 106 -4.12 5.96 -2.42
CA ALA A 106 -5.21 5.25 -1.75
C ALA A 106 -6.52 5.42 -2.52
N ASP A 107 -6.82 6.63 -2.99
CA ASP A 107 -8.01 6.91 -3.80
C ASP A 107 -7.97 6.18 -5.15
N LEU A 108 -6.81 6.15 -5.81
CA LEU A 108 -6.62 5.36 -7.03
C LEU A 108 -6.85 3.86 -6.78
N GLY A 109 -6.34 3.35 -5.66
CA GLY A 109 -6.59 1.98 -5.22
C GLY A 109 -8.09 1.69 -5.08
N ARG A 110 -8.86 2.60 -4.48
CA ARG A 110 -10.33 2.45 -4.35
C ARG A 110 -11.04 2.46 -5.71
N GLU A 111 -10.64 3.35 -6.63
CA GLU A 111 -11.23 3.42 -7.98
C GLU A 111 -10.98 2.14 -8.77
N ILE A 112 -9.75 1.63 -8.74
CA ILE A 112 -9.40 0.36 -9.40
C ILE A 112 -10.19 -0.79 -8.78
N LEU A 113 -10.24 -0.87 -7.45
CA LEU A 113 -11.01 -1.92 -6.76
C LEU A 113 -12.50 -1.84 -7.09
N ALA A 114 -13.09 -0.65 -7.17
CA ALA A 114 -14.49 -0.47 -7.55
C ALA A 114 -14.74 -0.91 -8.99
N THR A 115 -13.82 -0.60 -9.91
CA THR A 115 -13.90 -1.01 -11.32
C THR A 115 -13.83 -2.53 -11.49
N HIS A 116 -13.05 -3.19 -10.63
CA HIS A 116 -12.85 -4.65 -10.67
C HIS A 116 -13.65 -5.42 -9.61
N ASP A 117 -14.58 -4.77 -8.89
CA ASP A 117 -15.29 -5.37 -7.75
C ASP A 117 -16.01 -6.68 -8.15
N ALA A 118 -16.69 -6.68 -9.30
CA ALA A 118 -17.37 -7.87 -9.81
C ALA A 118 -16.39 -9.02 -10.11
N GLU A 119 -15.23 -8.72 -10.69
CA GLU A 119 -14.21 -9.73 -10.99
C GLU A 119 -13.58 -10.28 -9.71
N ILE A 120 -13.28 -9.41 -8.74
CA ILE A 120 -12.75 -9.76 -7.43
C ILE A 120 -13.74 -10.68 -6.69
N LYS A 121 -15.03 -10.30 -6.66
CA LYS A 121 -16.10 -11.12 -6.08
C LYS A 121 -16.22 -12.46 -6.78
N ALA A 122 -16.12 -12.52 -8.10
CA ALA A 122 -16.14 -13.78 -8.84
C ALA A 122 -14.99 -14.73 -8.42
N LYS A 123 -13.76 -14.22 -8.33
CA LYS A 123 -12.60 -15.01 -7.87
C LYS A 123 -12.77 -15.47 -6.41
N HIS A 124 -13.27 -14.60 -5.54
CA HIS A 124 -13.55 -14.97 -4.15
C HIS A 124 -14.66 -16.01 -4.03
N ARG A 125 -15.67 -15.96 -4.90
CA ARG A 125 -16.74 -16.97 -4.98
C ARG A 125 -16.18 -18.33 -5.38
N GLU A 126 -15.38 -18.39 -6.44
CA GLU A 126 -14.73 -19.62 -6.88
C GLU A 126 -13.86 -20.23 -5.77
N ARG A 127 -13.05 -19.40 -5.10
CA ARG A 127 -12.24 -19.83 -3.96
C ARG A 127 -13.09 -20.33 -2.80
N ALA A 128 -14.16 -19.63 -2.44
CA ALA A 128 -15.04 -20.01 -1.35
C ALA A 128 -15.74 -21.36 -1.61
N LEU A 129 -16.28 -21.55 -2.82
CA LEU A 129 -16.92 -22.81 -3.23
C LEU A 129 -15.92 -23.97 -3.24
N THR A 130 -14.68 -23.73 -3.68
CA THR A 130 -13.61 -24.73 -3.64
C THR A 130 -13.27 -25.13 -2.21
N LEU A 131 -13.16 -24.17 -1.30
CA LEU A 131 -12.91 -24.45 0.12
C LEU A 131 -14.04 -25.27 0.74
N ILE A 132 -15.31 -24.90 0.49
CA ILE A 132 -16.46 -25.66 0.98
C ILE A 132 -16.41 -27.12 0.46
N LYS A 133 -16.12 -27.31 -0.83
CA LYS A 133 -15.99 -28.65 -1.42
C LYS A 133 -14.89 -29.47 -0.75
N LEU A 134 -13.72 -28.87 -0.49
CA LEU A 134 -12.60 -29.52 0.16
C LEU A 134 -12.91 -29.89 1.62
N MET A 135 -13.60 -29.01 2.35
CA MET A 135 -14.04 -29.29 3.72
C MET A 135 -15.01 -30.48 3.77
N ARG A 136 -16.01 -30.50 2.88
CA ARG A 136 -16.96 -31.63 2.77
C ARG A 136 -16.27 -32.95 2.41
N LEU A 137 -15.28 -32.91 1.52
CA LEU A 137 -14.50 -34.09 1.18
C LEU A 137 -13.73 -34.62 2.40
N ASN A 138 -13.18 -33.73 3.22
CA ASN A 138 -12.52 -34.15 4.46
C ASN A 138 -13.52 -34.79 5.43
N ASP A 139 -14.73 -34.26 5.58
CA ASP A 139 -15.76 -34.90 6.43
C ASP A 139 -16.10 -36.31 5.94
N GLN A 140 -16.28 -36.49 4.62
CA GLN A 140 -16.56 -37.80 4.02
C GLN A 140 -15.43 -38.81 4.26
N ILE A 141 -14.17 -38.36 4.16
CA ILE A 141 -13.00 -39.22 4.43
C ILE A 141 -12.98 -39.64 5.91
N GLU A 142 -13.23 -38.71 6.83
CA GLU A 142 -13.22 -39.02 8.26
C GLU A 142 -14.40 -39.92 8.65
N GLU A 143 -15.59 -39.72 8.06
CA GLU A 143 -16.74 -40.60 8.25
C GLU A 143 -16.43 -42.02 7.77
N PHE A 144 -15.84 -42.17 6.58
CA PHE A 144 -15.43 -43.48 6.07
C PHE A 144 -14.37 -44.15 6.95
N ARG A 145 -13.40 -43.37 7.45
CA ARG A 145 -12.40 -43.87 8.42
C ARG A 145 -13.06 -44.37 9.70
N ALA A 146 -14.06 -43.67 10.22
CA ALA A 146 -14.83 -44.12 11.38
C ALA A 146 -15.54 -45.46 11.11
N THR A 147 -16.21 -45.61 9.96
CA THR A 147 -16.85 -46.88 9.56
C THR A 147 -15.85 -48.04 9.48
N LEU A 148 -14.66 -47.81 8.90
CA LEU A 148 -13.62 -48.84 8.83
C LEU A 148 -13.15 -49.29 10.22
N MET A 149 -12.95 -48.35 11.14
CA MET A 149 -12.56 -48.65 12.52
C MET A 149 -13.63 -49.45 13.26
N GLU A 150 -14.92 -49.12 13.06
CA GLU A 150 -16.04 -49.88 13.64
C GLU A 150 -16.09 -51.34 13.16
N CYS A 151 -15.68 -51.59 11.92
CA CYS A 151 -15.56 -52.94 11.36
C CYS A 151 -14.29 -53.69 11.77
N GLY A 152 -13.44 -53.12 12.64
CA GLY A 152 -12.16 -53.71 13.04
C GLY A 152 -11.10 -53.71 11.92
N ALA A 153 -11.33 -52.96 10.84
CA ALA A 153 -10.37 -52.81 9.76
C ALA A 153 -9.34 -51.72 10.11
N ALA A 154 -8.07 -51.98 9.82
CA ALA A 154 -7.04 -50.96 9.91
C ALA A 154 -7.12 -50.04 8.68
N VAL A 155 -7.24 -48.74 8.91
CA VAL A 155 -7.14 -47.72 7.86
C VAL A 155 -5.66 -47.61 7.45
N ALA A 156 -5.28 -48.23 6.33
CA ALA A 156 -3.91 -48.25 5.84
C ALA A 156 -3.85 -48.00 4.32
N HIS A 157 -4.56 -46.97 3.84
CA HIS A 157 -4.40 -46.53 2.46
C HIS A 157 -3.01 -45.87 2.30
N PRO A 158 -2.28 -46.07 1.18
CA PRO A 158 -0.96 -45.47 0.97
C PRO A 158 -0.90 -43.93 1.03
N LEU A 159 -2.06 -43.27 0.96
CA LEU A 159 -2.18 -41.81 1.05
C LEU A 159 -2.58 -41.31 2.46
N ASP A 160 -2.83 -42.23 3.40
CA ASP A 160 -3.08 -41.88 4.80
C ASP A 160 -1.83 -41.27 5.41
N GLY A 161 -1.95 -40.07 5.98
CA GLY A 161 -0.84 -39.25 6.48
C GLY A 161 -0.33 -38.18 5.51
N HIS A 162 -0.62 -38.31 4.21
CA HIS A 162 -0.32 -37.28 3.20
C HIS A 162 -1.49 -36.30 2.97
N THR A 163 -2.70 -36.71 3.34
CA THR A 163 -3.88 -35.85 3.43
C THR A 163 -3.86 -35.09 4.75
N ALA A 164 -3.03 -34.05 4.84
CA ALA A 164 -3.12 -33.12 5.96
C ALA A 164 -4.53 -32.50 5.96
N LYS A 165 -5.11 -32.29 7.17
CA LYS A 165 -6.39 -31.56 7.38
C LYS A 165 -6.21 -30.06 7.12
N LEU A 166 -5.59 -29.71 5.99
CA LEU A 166 -5.20 -28.35 5.59
C LEU A 166 -6.40 -27.41 5.54
N PHE A 167 -7.58 -27.97 5.31
CA PHE A 167 -8.82 -27.21 5.17
C PHE A 167 -9.77 -27.35 6.36
N GLY A 168 -9.37 -28.09 7.40
CA GLY A 168 -10.26 -28.47 8.50
C GLY A 168 -11.36 -29.44 8.05
N ILE A 169 -12.29 -29.70 8.96
CA ILE A 169 -13.52 -30.48 8.74
C ILE A 169 -14.69 -29.59 9.14
N THR A 170 -15.85 -29.69 8.47
CA THR A 170 -16.98 -28.78 8.75
C THR A 170 -17.52 -28.99 10.17
N SER A 171 -17.43 -30.23 10.65
CA SER A 171 -18.00 -30.71 11.90
C SER A 171 -17.20 -30.38 13.16
N GLN A 172 -15.89 -30.07 13.06
CA GLN A 172 -15.05 -29.80 14.23
C GLN A 172 -14.35 -28.44 14.18
N PRO A 173 -14.44 -27.63 15.25
CA PRO A 173 -13.64 -26.43 15.37
C PRO A 173 -12.17 -26.80 15.64
N SER A 174 -11.30 -26.52 14.67
CA SER A 174 -9.85 -26.57 14.84
C SER A 174 -9.22 -25.19 14.63
N ALA A 175 -8.03 -24.96 15.19
CA ALA A 175 -7.29 -23.72 14.95
C ALA A 175 -7.01 -23.48 13.45
N SER A 176 -6.78 -24.55 12.68
CA SER A 176 -6.60 -24.48 11.22
C SER A 176 -7.91 -24.15 10.49
N ALA A 177 -9.06 -24.62 10.98
CA ALA A 177 -10.38 -24.33 10.42
C ALA A 177 -10.89 -22.91 10.78
N ALA A 178 -10.45 -22.34 11.91
CA ALA A 178 -10.93 -21.04 12.39
C ALA A 178 -10.61 -19.88 11.43
N GLY A 179 -9.45 -19.92 10.75
CA GLY A 179 -9.11 -18.95 9.71
C GLY A 179 -10.01 -19.06 8.49
N LEU A 180 -10.28 -20.28 8.05
CA LEU A 180 -11.10 -20.58 6.88
C LEU A 180 -12.57 -20.23 7.12
N ARG A 181 -13.09 -20.53 8.31
CA ARG A 181 -14.46 -20.17 8.69
C ARG A 181 -14.67 -18.66 8.72
N ARG A 182 -13.74 -17.91 9.31
CA ARG A 182 -13.76 -16.44 9.28
C ARG A 182 -13.75 -15.88 7.87
N TYR A 183 -12.96 -16.47 6.96
CA TYR A 183 -12.96 -16.09 5.55
C TYR A 183 -14.32 -16.37 4.89
N LEU A 184 -14.89 -17.55 5.11
CA LEU A 184 -16.20 -17.92 4.55
C LEU A 184 -17.34 -17.03 5.10
N ASP A 185 -17.32 -16.71 6.40
CA ASP A 185 -18.26 -15.77 7.01
C ASP A 185 -18.13 -14.36 6.41
N ALA A 186 -16.91 -13.91 6.15
CA ALA A 186 -16.67 -12.65 5.45
C ALA A 186 -17.18 -12.68 4.01
N CYS A 187 -17.03 -13.80 3.28
CA CYS A 187 -17.62 -13.97 1.96
C CYS A 187 -19.16 -13.93 1.99
N VAL A 188 -19.79 -14.45 3.03
CA VAL A 188 -21.25 -14.32 3.23
C VAL A 188 -21.63 -12.86 3.49
N ALA A 189 -20.93 -12.18 4.40
CA ALA A 189 -21.20 -10.78 4.72
C ALA A 189 -21.02 -9.85 3.49
N ALA A 190 -20.06 -10.17 2.63
CA ALA A 190 -19.81 -9.46 1.38
C ALA A 190 -20.77 -9.84 0.23
N GLY A 191 -21.72 -10.75 0.46
CA GLY A 191 -22.67 -11.22 -0.56
C GLY A 191 -22.06 -12.05 -1.68
N VAL A 192 -20.86 -12.60 -1.47
CA VAL A 192 -20.12 -13.42 -2.47
C VAL A 192 -20.69 -14.84 -2.53
N ILE A 193 -21.08 -15.39 -1.38
CA ILE A 193 -21.79 -16.66 -1.22
C ILE A 193 -22.92 -16.48 -0.21
N THR A 194 -23.83 -17.45 -0.15
CA THR A 194 -24.97 -17.47 0.76
C THR A 194 -24.71 -18.39 1.96
N LYS A 195 -25.44 -18.19 3.06
CA LYS A 195 -25.41 -19.13 4.19
C LYS A 195 -25.82 -20.56 3.81
N LYS A 196 -26.68 -20.71 2.79
CA LYS A 196 -27.10 -22.02 2.27
C LYS A 196 -25.95 -22.76 1.59
N GLU A 197 -25.01 -22.05 0.97
CA GLU A 197 -23.84 -22.66 0.35
C GLU A 197 -22.83 -23.19 1.38
N LEU A 198 -22.88 -22.71 2.63
CA LEU A 198 -22.03 -23.20 3.73
C LEU A 198 -22.51 -24.49 4.38
N ALA A 199 -23.80 -24.79 4.29
CA ALA A 199 -24.43 -26.00 4.83
C ALA A 199 -24.35 -27.10 3.78
#